data_AF-A0AAE0ZJ57-F1
#
_entry.id   AF-A0AAE0ZJ57-F1
#
_cell.length_a   1.000
_cell.length_b   1.000
_cell.length_c   1.000
_cell.angle_alpha   90.00
_cell.angle_beta   90.00
_cell.angle_gamma   90.00
#
_symmetry.space_group_name_H-M   'P 1'
#
loop_
_entity.id
_entity.type
_entity.pdbx_description
1 polymer ?
#
loop_
_entity_poly.entity_id
_entity_poly.type
_entity_poly.pdbx_seq_one_letter_code
_entity_poly.pdbx_strand_id
1 'polypeptide(L)'
;MDWSSAKTSKSSKGLWIFSYDEHTFKYADSEVTIAHQATRITASTAVVLGCVALMFSPFHAIETVLGVPLEKKLHRFSALLTFSVALVTCGCCITAMIIWGLGVHDNDQYILGPGFVTCLVGGFFVLLGGMEANNATKEPPQSVNRHSHRRPTARSVLRPERKTGTF
;
A
#
# COMPACT_ATOMS: atom_id res chain seq x y z
N MET A 1 2.64 -21.49 43.77
CA MET A 1 3.12 -20.97 42.48
C MET A 1 2.25 -19.76 42.17
N ASP A 2 2.75 -18.57 42.49
CA ASP A 2 2.01 -17.32 42.34
C ASP A 2 1.93 -16.90 40.88
N TRP A 3 0.70 -16.65 40.42
CA TRP A 3 0.35 -16.12 39.10
C TRP A 3 0.63 -14.60 38.95
N SER A 4 1.31 -13.97 39.92
CA SER A 4 1.51 -12.51 39.96
C SER A 4 2.85 -12.02 39.44
N SER A 5 3.79 -12.90 39.09
CA SER A 5 4.93 -12.54 38.23
C SER A 5 4.46 -12.43 36.78
N ALA A 6 3.52 -11.51 36.54
CA ALA A 6 3.30 -10.98 35.21
C ALA A 6 4.68 -10.59 34.65
N LYS A 7 4.98 -11.01 33.42
CA LYS A 7 6.20 -10.62 32.69
C LYS A 7 6.31 -9.09 32.73
N THR A 8 7.02 -8.57 33.72
CA THR A 8 7.06 -7.14 33.99
C THR A 8 8.01 -6.53 32.99
N SER A 9 7.46 -5.58 32.24
CA SER A 9 7.99 -4.94 31.03
C SER A 9 9.19 -4.03 31.27
N LYS A 10 10.23 -4.49 31.97
CA LYS A 10 11.43 -3.66 32.18
C LYS A 10 12.40 -3.74 31.01
N SER A 11 12.48 -4.89 30.34
CA SER A 11 13.31 -5.06 29.15
C SER A 11 12.47 -5.11 27.87
N SER A 12 12.97 -4.49 26.81
CA SER A 12 12.35 -4.49 25.49
C SER A 12 13.37 -4.88 24.42
N LYS A 13 13.00 -5.86 23.59
CA LYS A 13 13.85 -6.36 22.51
C LYS A 13 13.39 -5.78 21.17
N GLY A 14 14.03 -4.70 20.71
CA GLY A 14 13.78 -4.10 19.40
C GLY A 14 14.66 -4.67 18.29
N LEU A 15 14.41 -4.27 17.05
CA LEU A 15 15.22 -4.70 15.91
C LEU A 15 16.65 -4.13 15.98
N TRP A 16 16.79 -2.85 16.35
CA TRP A 16 18.07 -2.13 16.35
C TRP A 16 18.59 -1.79 17.74
N ILE A 17 17.69 -1.63 18.72
CA ILE A 17 18.01 -1.24 20.08
C ILE A 17 17.34 -2.22 21.04
N PHE A 18 18.08 -2.62 22.07
CA PHE A 18 17.58 -3.37 23.21
C PHE A 18 17.55 -2.46 24.44
N SER A 19 16.48 -2.51 25.23
CA SER A 19 16.49 -1.95 26.57
C SER A 19 16.46 -3.09 27.58
N TYR A 20 17.34 -3.02 28.58
CA TYR A 20 17.40 -3.99 29.68
C TYR A 20 16.55 -3.54 30.88
N ASP A 21 16.40 -2.22 31.03
CA ASP A 21 15.53 -1.53 31.96
C ASP A 21 14.99 -0.23 31.30
N GLU A 22 14.30 0.62 32.07
CA GLU A 22 13.71 1.89 31.58
C GLU A 22 14.76 2.96 31.21
N HIS A 23 16.03 2.80 31.60
CA HIS A 23 17.07 3.82 31.48
C HIS A 23 18.29 3.36 30.68
N THR A 24 18.45 2.04 30.49
CA THR A 24 19.62 1.42 29.88
C THR A 24 19.26 0.89 28.50
N PHE A 25 19.70 1.61 27.47
CA PHE A 25 19.56 1.24 26.07
C PHE A 25 20.92 0.85 25.49
N LYS A 26 20.98 -0.27 24.80
CA LYS A 26 22.15 -0.68 24.03
C LYS A 26 21.77 -0.96 22.60
N TYR A 27 22.65 -0.56 21.68
CA TYR A 27 22.53 -1.01 20.31
C TYR A 27 22.74 -2.51 20.25
N ALA A 28 21.97 -3.13 19.39
CA ALA A 28 22.06 -4.54 19.12
C ALA A 28 23.27 -4.76 18.20
N ASP A 29 24.45 -4.79 18.83
CA ASP A 29 25.77 -4.99 18.22
C ASP A 29 25.89 -6.35 17.52
N SER A 30 27.00 -6.58 16.82
CA SER A 30 27.26 -7.62 15.81
C SER A 30 26.97 -9.09 16.21
N GLU A 31 26.71 -9.40 17.47
CA GLU A 31 26.33 -10.72 17.97
C GLU A 31 24.81 -10.95 17.94
N VAL A 32 24.17 -10.62 16.82
CA VAL A 32 22.75 -10.92 16.58
C VAL A 32 22.60 -12.25 15.84
N THR A 33 21.57 -13.03 16.20
CA THR A 33 21.30 -14.31 15.52
C THR A 33 21.02 -14.09 14.03
N ILE A 34 21.25 -15.13 13.21
CA ILE A 34 20.97 -15.08 11.76
C ILE A 34 19.50 -14.71 11.52
N ALA A 35 18.57 -15.25 12.33
CA ALA A 35 17.15 -14.90 12.24
C ALA A 35 16.90 -13.42 12.54
N HIS A 36 17.57 -12.84 13.53
CA HIS A 36 17.46 -11.41 13.85
C HIS A 36 17.98 -10.53 12.71
N GLN A 37 19.11 -10.91 12.10
CA GLN A 37 19.62 -10.22 10.90
C GLN A 37 18.66 -10.35 9.71
N ALA A 38 18.10 -11.53 9.48
CA ALA A 38 17.10 -11.74 8.43
C ALA A 38 15.88 -10.84 8.65
N THR A 39 15.34 -10.78 9.88
CA THR A 39 14.23 -9.87 10.19
C THR A 39 14.60 -8.41 9.92
N ARG A 40 15.82 -7.96 10.30
CA ARG A 40 16.28 -6.59 10.01
C ARG A 40 16.27 -6.28 8.53
N ILE A 41 16.81 -7.19 7.72
CA ILE A 41 16.87 -7.03 6.27
C ILE A 41 15.46 -6.96 5.71
N THR A 42 14.61 -7.94 6.02
CA THR A 42 13.24 -8.00 5.50
C THR A 42 12.40 -6.79 5.91
N ALA A 43 12.48 -6.35 7.16
CA ALA A 43 11.78 -5.15 7.64
C ALA A 43 12.29 -3.88 6.96
N SER A 44 13.61 -3.75 6.77
CA SER A 44 14.20 -2.60 6.07
C SER A 44 13.78 -2.58 4.59
N THR A 45 13.75 -3.74 3.93
CA THR A 45 13.23 -3.87 2.57
C THR A 45 11.76 -3.44 2.48
N ALA A 46 10.92 -3.83 3.45
CA ALA A 46 9.52 -3.39 3.49
C ALA A 46 9.41 -1.86 3.57
N VAL A 47 10.23 -1.20 4.40
CA VAL A 47 10.26 0.27 4.49
C VAL A 47 10.66 0.90 3.16
N VAL A 48 11.72 0.40 2.53
CA VAL A 48 12.20 0.92 1.23
C VAL A 48 11.12 0.77 0.16
N LEU A 49 10.49 -0.39 0.05
CA LEU A 49 9.42 -0.64 -0.92
C LEU A 49 8.19 0.23 -0.64
N GLY A 50 7.81 0.41 0.62
CA GLY A 50 6.75 1.34 1.02
C GLY A 50 7.04 2.78 0.58
N CYS A 51 8.27 3.26 0.78
CA CYS A 51 8.68 4.58 0.29
C CYS A 51 8.63 4.68 -1.24
N VAL A 52 9.06 3.63 -1.96
CA VAL A 52 8.97 3.58 -3.42
C VAL A 52 7.52 3.67 -3.88
N ALA A 53 6.59 2.97 -3.25
CA ALA A 53 5.16 3.07 -3.56
C ALA A 53 4.62 4.50 -3.35
N LEU A 54 5.05 5.19 -2.28
CA LEU A 54 4.67 6.59 -2.03
C LEU A 54 5.20 7.54 -3.11
N MET A 55 6.40 7.32 -3.65
CA MET A 55 6.95 8.14 -4.72
C MET A 55 6.16 8.06 -6.03
N PHE A 56 5.39 6.99 -6.23
CA PHE A 56 4.48 6.86 -7.38
C PHE A 56 3.11 7.48 -7.16
N SER A 57 2.71 7.73 -5.91
CA SER A 57 1.42 8.35 -5.56
C SER A 57 1.19 9.75 -6.19
N PRO A 58 2.20 10.65 -6.27
CA PRO A 58 2.05 11.94 -6.93
C PRO A 58 1.62 11.85 -8.40
N PHE A 59 1.94 10.77 -9.12
CA PHE A 59 1.49 10.62 -10.51
C PHE A 59 -0.03 10.51 -10.62
N HIS A 60 -0.69 9.86 -9.63
CA HIS A 60 -2.16 9.83 -9.54
C HIS A 60 -2.75 11.17 -9.08
N ALA A 61 -2.09 11.85 -8.13
CA ALA A 61 -2.53 13.16 -7.65
C ALA A 61 -2.40 14.25 -8.74
N ILE A 62 -1.34 14.19 -9.56
CA ILE A 62 -1.09 15.12 -10.66
C ILE A 62 -2.18 14.99 -11.73
N GLU A 63 -2.59 13.79 -12.11
CA GLU A 63 -3.66 13.60 -13.10
C GLU A 63 -5.00 14.15 -12.61
N THR A 64 -5.31 13.95 -11.32
CA THR A 64 -6.56 14.44 -10.70
C THR A 64 -6.56 15.94 -10.47
N VAL A 65 -5.43 16.54 -10.06
CA VAL A 65 -5.35 17.96 -9.71
C VAL A 65 -5.04 18.85 -10.93
N LEU A 66 -4.10 18.44 -11.78
CA LEU A 66 -3.66 19.26 -12.92
C LEU A 66 -4.51 19.02 -14.17
N GLY A 67 -5.37 18.00 -14.20
CA GLY A 67 -6.24 17.70 -15.33
C GLY A 67 -5.48 17.40 -16.63
N VAL A 68 -4.17 17.15 -16.53
CA VAL A 68 -3.33 16.78 -17.67
C VAL A 68 -3.55 15.30 -17.93
N PRO A 69 -4.12 14.92 -19.10
CA PRO A 69 -4.36 13.52 -19.40
C PRO A 69 -3.01 12.82 -19.58
N LEU A 70 -2.60 12.02 -18.59
CA LEU A 70 -1.53 11.05 -18.79
C LEU A 70 -1.99 10.03 -19.83
N GLU A 71 -1.05 9.45 -20.57
CA GLU A 71 -1.40 8.34 -21.45
C GLU A 71 -2.05 7.23 -20.62
N LYS A 72 -3.26 6.79 -20.98
CA LYS A 72 -4.02 5.76 -20.24
C LYS A 72 -3.19 4.50 -19.94
N LYS A 73 -2.22 4.17 -20.81
CA LYS A 73 -1.29 3.06 -20.62
C LYS A 73 -0.33 3.31 -19.45
N LEU A 74 0.24 4.53 -19.37
CA LEU A 74 1.16 4.93 -18.32
C LEU A 74 0.47 5.00 -16.95
N HIS A 75 -0.75 5.55 -16.90
CA HIS A 75 -1.55 5.60 -15.67
C HIS A 75 -1.83 4.19 -15.12
N ARG A 76 -2.33 3.28 -15.96
CA ARG A 76 -2.57 1.86 -15.58
C ARG A 76 -1.29 1.15 -15.16
N PHE A 77 -0.18 1.37 -15.87
CA PHE A 77 1.10 0.77 -15.52
C PHE A 77 1.58 1.24 -14.15
N SER A 78 1.50 2.55 -13.87
CA SER A 78 1.90 3.13 -12.58
C SER A 78 1.08 2.60 -11.41
N ALA A 79 -0.24 2.41 -11.60
CA ALA A 79 -1.11 1.85 -10.59
C ALA A 79 -0.84 0.38 -10.33
N LEU A 80 -0.65 -0.41 -11.40
CA LEU A 80 -0.30 -1.82 -11.29
C LEU A 80 1.06 -2.01 -10.60
N LEU A 81 2.03 -1.15 -10.92
CA LEU A 81 3.34 -1.13 -10.27
C LEU A 81 3.19 -0.81 -8.78
N THR A 82 2.45 0.23 -8.44
CA THR A 82 2.18 0.63 -7.04
C THR A 82 1.52 -0.50 -6.25
N PHE A 83 0.51 -1.15 -6.84
CA PHE A 83 -0.15 -2.32 -6.23
C PHE A 83 0.82 -3.49 -6.04
N SER A 84 1.66 -3.78 -7.02
CA SER A 84 2.64 -4.87 -6.94
C SER A 84 3.66 -4.61 -5.83
N VAL A 85 4.18 -3.38 -5.75
CA VAL A 85 5.10 -2.96 -4.68
C VAL A 85 4.42 -3.03 -3.31
N ALA A 86 3.16 -2.59 -3.21
CA ALA A 86 2.39 -2.66 -1.97
C ALA A 86 2.17 -4.12 -1.49
N LEU A 87 1.88 -5.03 -2.43
CA LEU A 87 1.71 -6.45 -2.14
C LEU A 87 3.01 -7.08 -1.61
N VAL A 88 4.14 -6.80 -2.27
CA VAL A 88 5.46 -7.29 -1.81
C VAL A 88 5.81 -6.69 -0.45
N THR A 89 5.53 -5.40 -0.23
CA THR A 89 5.77 -4.72 1.06
C THR A 89 5.00 -5.41 2.19
N CYS A 90 3.72 -5.68 2.01
CA CYS A 90 2.89 -6.39 2.98
C CYS A 90 3.42 -7.81 3.24
N GLY A 91 3.80 -8.52 2.18
CA GLY A 91 4.44 -9.84 2.29
C GLY A 91 5.74 -9.81 3.09
N CYS A 92 6.57 -8.78 2.90
CA CYS A 92 7.79 -8.58 3.70
C CYS A 92 7.47 -8.34 5.18
N CYS A 93 6.46 -7.53 5.51
CA CYS A 93 6.04 -7.31 6.90
C CYS A 93 5.62 -8.64 7.57
N ILE A 94 4.79 -9.44 6.91
CA ILE A 94 4.34 -10.74 7.42
C ILE A 94 5.54 -11.69 7.59
N THR A 95 6.43 -11.75 6.59
CA THR A 95 7.61 -12.61 6.62
C THR A 95 8.56 -12.23 7.76
N ALA A 96 8.82 -10.93 7.94
CA ALA A 96 9.66 -10.42 9.03
C ALA A 96 9.12 -10.84 10.40
N MET A 97 7.80 -10.80 10.57
CA MET A 97 7.14 -11.24 11.80
C MET A 97 7.22 -12.74 12.03
N ILE A 98 7.04 -13.55 10.99
CA ILE A 98 7.18 -15.01 11.10
C ILE A 98 8.61 -15.37 11.51
N ILE A 99 9.61 -14.79 10.84
CA ILE A 99 11.02 -15.01 11.17
C ILE A 99 11.31 -14.59 12.60
N TRP A 100 10.80 -13.44 13.04
CA TRP A 100 11.00 -13.00 14.41
C TRP A 100 10.31 -13.94 15.40
N GLY A 101 9.03 -14.26 15.18
CA GLY A 101 8.24 -15.10 16.07
C GLY A 101 8.81 -16.51 16.24
N LEU A 102 9.39 -17.08 15.17
CA LEU A 102 9.95 -18.44 15.20
C LEU A 102 11.43 -18.47 15.58
N GLY A 103 12.22 -17.47 15.20
CA GLY A 103 13.69 -17.52 15.27
C GLY A 103 14.34 -16.50 16.21
N VAL A 104 13.58 -15.55 16.76
CA VAL A 104 14.12 -14.46 17.60
C VAL A 104 13.35 -14.29 18.91
N HIS A 105 12.04 -14.56 18.89
CA HIS A 105 11.16 -14.40 20.02
C HIS A 105 11.37 -15.55 21.01
N ASP A 106 11.88 -15.19 22.18
CA ASP A 106 11.89 -16.08 23.33
C ASP A 106 10.56 -15.92 24.07
N ASN A 107 9.68 -16.91 23.90
CA ASN A 107 8.34 -16.94 24.49
C ASN A 107 8.35 -16.97 26.01
N ASP A 108 9.47 -17.31 26.66
CA ASP A 108 9.55 -17.34 28.12
C ASP A 108 9.95 -15.97 28.68
N GLN A 109 10.71 -15.18 27.91
CA GLN A 109 11.27 -13.90 28.36
C GLN A 109 10.53 -12.66 27.85
N TYR A 110 9.92 -12.71 26.66
CA TYR A 110 9.35 -11.51 26.02
C TYR A 110 7.88 -11.69 25.65
N ILE A 111 7.19 -10.55 25.46
CA ILE A 111 5.86 -10.46 24.85
C ILE A 111 6.01 -9.74 23.52
N LEU A 112 5.16 -10.04 22.53
CA LEU A 112 5.09 -9.27 21.29
C LEU A 112 4.75 -7.81 21.60
N GLY A 113 5.73 -6.93 21.37
CA GLY A 113 5.60 -5.50 21.62
C GLY A 113 4.73 -4.79 20.58
N PRO A 114 4.39 -3.51 20.82
CA PRO A 114 3.57 -2.70 19.89
C PRO A 114 4.18 -2.57 18.49
N GLY A 115 5.51 -2.68 18.34
CA GLY A 115 6.18 -2.69 17.04
C GLY A 115 5.71 -3.81 16.09
N PHE A 116 5.26 -4.94 16.64
CA PHE A 116 4.68 -6.04 15.86
C PHE A 116 3.33 -5.64 15.26
N VAL A 117 2.49 -5.01 16.07
CA VAL A 117 1.16 -4.56 15.66
C VAL A 117 1.29 -3.45 14.61
N THR A 118 2.16 -2.47 14.84
CA THR A 118 2.36 -1.37 13.88
C THR A 118 2.93 -1.86 12.55
N CYS A 119 3.76 -2.90 12.54
CA CYS A 119 4.26 -3.52 11.31
C CYS A 119 3.13 -4.16 10.47
N LEU A 120 2.23 -4.93 11.10
CA LEU A 120 1.06 -5.50 10.42
C LEU A 120 0.11 -4.43 9.90
N VAL A 121 -0.25 -3.51 10.78
CA VAL A 121 -1.21 -2.45 10.46
C VAL A 121 -0.66 -1.57 9.34
N GLY A 122 0.62 -1.20 9.41
CA GLY A 122 1.29 -0.44 8.36
C GLY A 122 1.33 -1.19 7.02
N GLY A 123 1.74 -2.46 7.03
CA GLY A 123 1.74 -3.30 5.81
C GLY A 123 0.35 -3.45 5.18
N PHE A 124 -0.68 -3.62 6.01
CA PHE A 124 -2.07 -3.71 5.57
C PHE A 124 -2.57 -2.40 4.94
N PHE A 125 -2.28 -1.24 5.55
CA PHE A 125 -2.66 0.05 4.98
C PHE A 125 -1.95 0.34 3.65
N VAL A 126 -0.67 -0.03 3.52
CA VAL A 126 0.06 0.08 2.25
C VAL A 126 -0.63 -0.77 1.18
N LEU A 127 -1.02 -2.01 1.50
CA LEU A 127 -1.75 -2.88 0.58
C LEU A 127 -3.10 -2.28 0.15
N LEU A 128 -3.89 -1.78 1.10
CA LEU A 128 -5.17 -1.12 0.79
C LEU A 128 -4.98 0.10 -0.12
N GLY A 129 -3.99 0.94 0.15
CA GLY A 129 -3.66 2.08 -0.72
C GLY A 129 -3.26 1.65 -2.13
N GLY A 130 -2.50 0.56 -2.27
CA GLY A 130 -2.17 -0.02 -3.57
C GLY A 130 -3.39 -0.60 -4.30
N MET A 131 -4.31 -1.24 -3.57
CA MET A 131 -5.56 -1.76 -4.14
C MET A 131 -6.45 -0.64 -4.67
N GLU A 132 -6.62 0.43 -3.89
CA GLU A 132 -7.37 1.62 -4.29
C GLU A 132 -6.74 2.28 -5.53
N ALA A 133 -5.42 2.49 -5.55
CA ALA A 133 -4.72 3.02 -6.71
C ALA A 133 -4.98 2.19 -7.98
N ASN A 134 -4.94 0.86 -7.88
CA ASN A 134 -5.24 -0.03 -9.01
C ASN A 134 -6.70 0.05 -9.46
N ASN A 135 -7.64 0.10 -8.51
CA ASN A 135 -9.07 0.17 -8.82
C ASN A 135 -9.46 1.49 -9.47
N ALA A 136 -8.87 2.61 -9.05
CA ALA A 136 -9.07 3.93 -9.64
C ALA A 136 -8.73 4.00 -11.14
N THR A 137 -7.93 3.05 -11.66
CA THR A 137 -7.59 2.98 -13.09
C THR A 137 -8.53 2.11 -13.94
N LYS A 138 -9.37 1.30 -13.28
CA LYS A 138 -10.35 0.40 -13.93
C LYS A 138 -11.67 1.11 -14.15
N GLU A 139 -12.07 1.97 -13.22
CA GLU A 139 -13.24 2.81 -13.38
C GLU A 139 -12.94 3.91 -14.41
N PRO A 140 -13.78 4.08 -15.45
CA PRO A 140 -13.65 5.26 -16.30
C PRO A 140 -13.81 6.49 -15.39
N PRO A 141 -13.01 7.57 -15.58
CA PRO A 141 -13.21 8.78 -14.81
C PRO A 141 -14.68 9.16 -14.93
N GLN A 142 -15.36 9.34 -13.80
CA GLN A 142 -16.67 10.01 -13.73
C GLN A 142 -16.48 11.49 -14.06
N SER A 143 -15.84 11.80 -15.19
CA SER A 143 -15.92 13.11 -15.80
C SER A 143 -17.36 13.27 -16.26
N VAL A 144 -18.14 13.93 -15.42
CA VAL A 144 -19.24 14.85 -15.74
C VAL A 144 -19.90 14.56 -17.07
N ASN A 145 -21.17 14.17 -17.01
CA ASN A 145 -22.16 14.31 -18.08
C ASN A 145 -21.81 15.49 -19.03
N ARG A 146 -21.08 15.23 -20.13
CA ARG A 146 -21.03 16.14 -21.28
C ARG A 146 -22.31 15.95 -22.08
N HIS A 147 -23.43 16.24 -21.42
CA HIS A 147 -24.72 16.49 -22.04
C HIS A 147 -25.00 18.00 -21.95
N SER A 148 -24.21 18.78 -22.69
CA SER A 148 -24.54 20.18 -22.99
C SER A 148 -23.64 20.75 -24.09
N HIS A 149 -23.73 20.17 -25.29
CA HIS A 149 -23.77 20.91 -26.56
C HIS A 149 -23.83 19.94 -27.73
N ARG A 150 -24.98 19.27 -27.82
CA ARG A 150 -25.47 18.78 -29.10
C ARG A 150 -25.81 20.05 -29.91
N ARG A 151 -24.91 20.51 -30.77
CA ARG A 151 -25.32 21.41 -31.87
C ARG A 151 -26.36 20.62 -32.68
N PRO A 152 -27.61 21.11 -32.84
CA PRO A 152 -28.50 20.52 -33.83
C PRO A 152 -27.92 20.89 -35.20
N THR A 153 -27.22 19.95 -35.83
CA THR A 153 -27.01 20.03 -37.28
C THR A 153 -28.35 19.77 -37.93
N ALA A 154 -29.06 20.85 -38.23
CA ALA A 154 -30.20 20.88 -39.12
C ALA A 154 -29.76 20.40 -40.51
N ARG A 155 -29.83 19.09 -40.77
CA ARG A 155 -29.64 18.54 -42.11
C ARG A 155 -30.33 17.18 -42.27
N SER A 156 -31.64 17.14 -42.04
CA SER A 156 -32.46 16.01 -42.50
C SER A 156 -33.95 16.37 -42.63
N VAL A 157 -34.26 17.48 -43.29
CA VAL A 157 -35.62 17.69 -43.81
C VAL A 157 -35.46 18.27 -45.21
N LEU A 158 -35.62 17.40 -46.20
CA LEU A 158 -36.08 17.66 -47.56
C LEU A 158 -36.06 16.30 -48.29
N ARG A 159 -37.09 15.49 -48.02
CA ARG A 159 -37.45 14.35 -48.87
C ARG A 159 -38.67 14.80 -49.68
N PRO A 160 -38.57 15.02 -51.00
CA PRO A 160 -39.73 15.40 -51.79
C PRO A 160 -40.68 14.22 -51.94
N GLU A 161 -41.97 14.50 -51.76
CA GLU A 161 -43.08 13.58 -51.99
C GLU A 161 -43.07 13.03 -53.41
N ARG A 162 -43.11 11.69 -53.54
CA ARG A 162 -43.35 11.01 -54.80
C ARG A 162 -44.85 10.89 -55.01
N LYS A 163 -45.46 11.84 -55.73
CA LYS A 163 -46.81 11.67 -56.29
C LYS A 163 -46.68 10.85 -57.58
N THR A 164 -47.16 9.61 -57.55
CA THR A 164 -47.52 8.86 -58.76
C THR A 164 -48.91 8.30 -58.55
N GLY A 165 -49.89 9.01 -59.08
CA GLY A 165 -51.22 8.50 -59.37
C GLY A 165 -51.46 8.67 -60.86
N THR A 166 -51.77 7.56 -61.54
CA THR A 166 -52.41 7.51 -62.85
C THR A 166 -53.32 6.29 -62.85
N PHE A 167 -54.62 6.55 -62.84
CA PHE A 167 -55.61 5.85 -63.66
C PHE A 167 -55.97 6.78 -64.82
#